data_AF-A0A2P4S904-F1
#
_entry.id   AF-A0A2P4S904-F1
#
_cell.length_a   1.000
_cell.length_b   1.000
_cell.length_c   1.000
_cell.angle_alpha   90.00
_cell.angle_beta   90.00
_cell.angle_gamma   90.00
#
_symmetry.space_group_name_H-M   'P 1'
#
loop_
_entity.id
_entity.type
_entity.pdbx_description
1 polymer ?
#
loop_
_entity_poly.entity_id
_entity_poly.type
_entity_poly.pdbx_seq_one_letter_code
_entity_poly.pdbx_strand_id
1 'polypeptide(L)'
;SGKSGRTMPNILDDIIASVVENKIPPNRAPKINVKSEVKDEPKDDRKCIQDDGNKLYSDIQYSWICDKHVLWLRDHKNNNNWKLFKECWKQGRPVLVSGMHKKMNFSLWKAESISLDFGNQQADILNCKDSIISSANVKEFWDGFEDVSKRQKVKNGETALLKLKDWPSGEDFKAMMPARYEDLLKSLPLPEYCSPEGKLNLASHLPGFFVRPDLGPRLCSAY
;
A
#
# COMPACT_ATOMS: atom_id res chain seq x y z
N SER A 1 -62.89 25.13 21.34
CA SER A 1 -61.80 25.74 22.12
C SER A 1 -60.60 24.81 22.11
N GLY A 2 -59.43 25.28 21.65
CA GLY A 2 -58.07 24.78 21.95
C GLY A 2 -57.62 23.38 21.49
N LYS A 3 -56.98 23.30 20.32
CA LYS A 3 -56.03 22.21 19.98
C LYS A 3 -54.65 22.54 20.57
N SER A 4 -54.04 21.62 21.31
CA SER A 4 -52.63 21.68 21.73
C SER A 4 -51.88 20.54 21.06
N GLY A 5 -51.18 20.85 19.97
CA GLY A 5 -50.17 19.98 19.37
C GLY A 5 -48.81 20.63 19.57
N ARG A 6 -47.95 20.05 20.40
CA ARG A 6 -46.53 20.42 20.46
C ARG A 6 -45.83 19.77 19.27
N THR A 7 -45.47 20.56 18.25
CA THR A 7 -44.55 20.15 17.19
C THR A 7 -43.12 20.35 17.68
N MET A 8 -42.28 19.31 17.56
CA MET A 8 -40.85 19.37 17.88
C MET A 8 -40.11 20.28 16.88
N PRO A 9 -39.04 21.00 17.27
CA PRO A 9 -38.24 21.77 16.33
C PRO A 9 -37.39 20.85 15.43
N ASN A 10 -37.38 21.13 14.13
CA ASN A 10 -36.62 20.39 13.11
C ASN A 10 -35.12 20.77 13.19
N ILE A 11 -34.36 19.99 13.94
CA ILE A 11 -32.88 20.09 14.08
C ILE A 11 -32.13 20.13 12.72
N LEU A 12 -32.74 19.61 11.65
CA LEU A 12 -32.17 19.59 10.30
C LEU A 12 -32.14 21.00 9.67
N ASP A 13 -33.12 21.85 9.96
CA ASP A 13 -33.19 23.20 9.43
C ASP A 13 -32.12 24.10 10.08
N ASP A 14 -31.81 23.88 11.36
CA ASP A 14 -30.74 24.57 12.09
C ASP A 14 -29.34 24.16 11.61
N ILE A 15 -29.16 22.89 11.24
CA ILE A 15 -27.91 22.39 10.65
C ILE A 15 -27.70 22.98 9.25
N ILE A 16 -28.77 23.04 8.44
CA ILE A 16 -28.70 23.65 7.10
C ILE A 16 -28.38 25.15 7.21
N ALA A 17 -29.01 25.87 8.14
CA ALA A 17 -28.73 27.28 8.38
C ALA A 17 -27.26 27.53 8.79
N SER A 18 -26.72 26.70 9.70
CA SER A 18 -25.33 26.80 10.19
C SER A 18 -24.27 26.54 9.09
N VAL A 19 -24.58 25.67 8.13
CA VAL A 19 -23.68 25.36 7.00
C VAL A 19 -23.77 26.42 5.89
N VAL A 20 -24.92 27.08 5.72
CA VAL A 20 -25.10 28.14 4.71
C VAL A 20 -24.44 29.46 5.14
N GLU A 21 -24.36 29.76 6.44
CA GLU A 21 -23.69 30.98 6.95
C GLU A 21 -22.15 30.90 6.91
N ASN A 22 -21.55 29.71 6.89
CA ASN A 22 -20.09 29.53 6.91
C ASN A 22 -19.43 29.41 5.52
N LYS A 23 -20.01 30.03 4.48
CA LYS A 23 -19.32 30.18 3.19
C LYS A 23 -18.20 31.22 3.29
N ILE A 24 -16.95 30.75 3.39
CA ILE A 24 -15.74 31.57 3.21
C ILE A 24 -15.70 32.08 1.76
N PRO A 25 -15.71 33.40 1.49
CA PRO A 25 -15.50 33.93 0.15
C PRO A 25 -14.01 33.80 -0.24
N PRO A 26 -13.68 33.53 -1.52
CA PRO A 26 -12.31 33.55 -1.98
C PRO A 26 -11.81 35.00 -2.02
N ASN A 27 -10.56 35.21 -1.62
CA ASN A 27 -9.84 36.49 -1.54
C ASN A 27 -10.21 37.44 -0.38
N ARG A 28 -9.40 37.38 0.69
CA ARG A 28 -8.80 38.54 1.36
C ARG A 28 -7.71 38.08 2.34
N ALA A 29 -6.47 38.44 2.06
CA ALA A 29 -5.36 38.30 3.00
C ALA A 29 -5.50 39.33 4.13
N PRO A 30 -5.39 38.95 5.42
CA PRO A 30 -5.28 39.92 6.50
C PRO A 30 -3.80 40.12 6.86
N LYS A 31 -3.31 41.35 6.68
CA LYS A 31 -2.11 41.84 7.35
C LYS A 31 -2.47 42.07 8.82
N ILE A 32 -1.85 41.35 9.74
CA ILE A 32 -1.88 41.68 11.17
C ILE A 32 -0.44 41.74 11.68
N ASN A 33 -0.10 42.93 12.15
CA ASN A 33 1.14 43.29 12.82
C ASN A 33 1.06 42.77 14.26
N VAL A 34 1.90 41.79 14.63
CA VAL A 34 2.02 41.31 16.01
C VAL A 34 3.48 41.39 16.44
N LYS A 35 3.69 42.10 17.54
CA LYS A 35 4.96 42.27 18.25
C LYS A 35 5.65 40.93 18.49
N SER A 36 6.97 40.97 18.36
CA SER A 36 7.92 39.93 18.71
C SER A 36 7.77 39.47 20.16
N GLU A 37 7.27 38.25 20.35
CA GLU A 37 7.51 37.44 21.54
C GLU A 37 8.31 36.21 21.11
N VAL A 38 9.50 36.10 21.70
CA VAL A 38 10.42 34.98 21.55
C VAL A 38 9.71 33.72 22.06
N LYS A 39 9.45 32.78 21.14
CA LYS A 39 9.00 31.44 21.49
C LYS A 39 10.04 30.47 20.97
N ASP A 40 10.76 29.86 21.90
CA ASP A 40 11.75 28.82 21.64
C ASP A 40 11.14 27.73 20.73
N GLU A 41 11.64 27.67 19.50
CA GLU A 41 11.45 26.52 18.63
C GLU A 41 12.12 25.32 19.30
N PRO A 42 11.44 24.16 19.44
CA PRO A 42 12.16 22.93 19.75
C PRO A 42 13.05 22.66 18.54
N LYS A 43 14.37 22.75 18.74
CA LYS A 43 15.34 22.26 17.76
C LYS A 43 14.96 20.83 17.42
N ASP A 44 14.36 20.65 16.26
CA ASP A 44 14.16 19.36 15.64
C ASP A 44 15.56 18.82 15.36
N ASP A 45 16.10 18.06 16.31
CA ASP A 45 17.33 17.28 16.18
C ASP A 45 17.10 16.21 15.10
N ARG A 46 16.94 16.65 13.84
CA ARG A 46 17.06 15.82 12.65
C ARG A 46 18.53 15.47 12.49
N LYS A 47 19.03 14.60 13.37
CA LYS A 47 20.19 13.78 13.05
C LYS A 47 19.77 12.89 11.89
N CYS A 48 20.02 13.39 10.67
CA CYS A 48 20.20 12.55 9.51
C CYS A 48 21.15 11.44 9.94
N ILE A 49 20.82 10.18 9.63
CA ILE A 49 21.74 9.05 9.86
C ILE A 49 22.93 9.29 8.94
N GLN A 50 23.87 10.11 9.41
CA GLN A 50 25.18 10.25 8.83
C GLN A 50 25.87 8.90 9.07
N ASP A 51 26.61 8.50 8.06
CA ASP A 51 27.21 7.18 7.83
C ASP A 51 28.32 6.82 8.83
N ASP A 52 28.30 7.42 10.02
CA ASP A 52 29.33 7.29 11.01
C ASP A 52 29.06 6.07 11.88
N GLY A 53 29.40 4.90 11.34
CA GLY A 53 29.83 3.72 12.10
C GLY A 53 29.07 3.46 13.40
N ASN A 54 27.75 3.58 13.38
CA ASN A 54 26.96 3.62 14.60
C ASN A 54 26.99 2.20 15.17
N LYS A 55 27.83 1.96 16.21
CA LYS A 55 28.00 0.66 16.88
C LYS A 55 26.66 -0.01 17.24
N LEU A 56 25.60 0.78 17.33
CA LEU A 56 24.24 0.36 17.61
C LEU A 56 23.63 -0.60 16.58
N TYR A 57 24.10 -0.60 15.32
CA TYR A 57 23.55 -1.42 14.23
C TYR A 57 24.62 -2.27 13.54
N SER A 58 25.76 -2.54 14.19
CA SER A 58 26.87 -3.29 13.60
C SER A 58 26.50 -4.74 13.24
N ASP A 59 25.44 -5.27 13.84
CA ASP A 59 24.89 -6.59 13.59
C ASP A 59 23.94 -6.64 12.38
N ILE A 60 23.59 -5.49 11.78
CA ILE A 60 22.66 -5.39 10.66
C ILE A 60 23.43 -5.18 9.36
N GLN A 61 23.19 -6.04 8.36
CA GLN A 61 23.78 -5.89 7.04
C GLN A 61 22.92 -4.97 6.17
N TYR A 62 23.38 -3.74 5.97
CA TYR A 62 22.68 -2.76 5.14
C TYR A 62 23.61 -2.03 4.17
N SER A 63 23.01 -1.25 3.28
CA SER A 63 23.65 -0.30 2.36
C SER A 63 22.67 0.84 2.08
N TRP A 64 23.16 1.90 1.45
CA TRP A 64 22.36 3.04 1.02
C TRP A 64 22.35 3.11 -0.51
N ILE A 65 21.20 3.38 -1.10
CA ILE A 65 21.05 3.62 -2.55
C ILE A 65 20.30 4.93 -2.79
N CYS A 66 20.28 5.40 -4.05
CA CYS A 66 19.68 6.68 -4.45
C CYS A 66 20.23 7.86 -3.62
N ASP A 67 21.54 8.08 -3.63
CA ASP A 67 22.20 9.16 -2.88
C ASP A 67 21.82 9.19 -1.39
N LYS A 68 21.74 8.00 -0.77
CA LYS A 68 21.39 7.80 0.65
C LYS A 68 19.92 8.13 1.01
N HIS A 69 19.01 8.12 0.04
CA HIS A 69 17.58 8.29 0.30
C HIS A 69 16.85 6.98 0.61
N VAL A 70 17.35 5.84 0.11
CA VAL A 70 16.72 4.53 0.32
C VAL A 70 17.65 3.67 1.17
N LEU A 71 17.15 3.19 2.30
CA LEU A 71 17.84 2.18 3.10
C LEU A 71 17.67 0.82 2.41
N TRP A 72 18.75 0.09 2.19
CA TRP A 72 18.72 -1.28 1.68
C TRP A 72 19.21 -2.26 2.74
N LEU A 73 18.29 -3.06 3.29
CA LEU A 73 18.58 -4.19 4.18
C LEU A 73 18.90 -5.42 3.34
N ARG A 74 20.13 -5.93 3.46
CA ARG A 74 20.70 -6.97 2.59
C ARG A 74 20.41 -8.38 3.07
N ASP A 75 20.22 -8.56 4.38
CA ASP A 75 19.94 -9.85 4.99
C ASP A 75 18.50 -9.96 5.49
N HIS A 76 17.64 -10.61 4.71
CA HIS A 76 16.25 -10.89 5.06
C HIS A 76 16.06 -11.83 6.27
N LYS A 77 17.11 -12.52 6.73
CA LYS A 77 17.05 -13.44 7.89
C LYS A 77 17.31 -12.72 9.21
N ASN A 78 17.83 -11.50 9.16
CA ASN A 78 18.19 -10.77 10.36
C ASN A 78 16.97 -10.22 11.11
N ASN A 79 16.72 -10.75 12.31
CA ASN A 79 15.60 -10.36 13.16
C ASN A 79 15.76 -8.96 13.79
N ASN A 80 16.92 -8.32 13.67
CA ASN A 80 17.16 -6.96 14.19
C ASN A 80 16.91 -5.87 13.14
N ASN A 81 16.60 -6.24 11.89
CA ASN A 81 16.35 -5.29 10.79
C ASN A 81 15.32 -4.19 11.14
N TRP A 82 14.29 -4.52 11.93
CA TRP A 82 13.25 -3.57 12.33
C TRP A 82 13.79 -2.38 13.13
N LYS A 83 14.92 -2.54 13.83
CA LYS A 83 15.52 -1.46 14.65
C LYS A 83 16.02 -0.32 13.77
N LEU A 84 16.75 -0.64 12.70
CA LEU A 84 17.26 0.35 11.75
C LEU A 84 16.15 0.86 10.82
N PHE A 85 15.25 -0.04 10.39
CA PHE A 85 14.05 0.33 9.65
C PHE A 85 13.24 1.40 10.37
N LYS A 86 13.00 1.24 11.68
CA LYS A 86 12.22 2.17 12.50
C LYS A 86 12.75 3.61 12.42
N GLU A 87 14.07 3.79 12.46
CA GLU A 87 14.66 5.12 12.43
C GLU A 87 14.56 5.78 11.04
N CYS A 88 14.65 5.00 9.96
CA CYS A 88 14.45 5.50 8.60
C CYS A 88 12.97 5.80 8.31
N TRP A 89 12.09 4.90 8.76
CA TRP A 89 10.65 5.01 8.53
C TRP A 89 10.02 6.21 9.25
N LYS A 90 10.50 6.55 10.46
CA LYS A 90 10.14 7.79 11.17
C LYS A 90 10.40 9.05 10.34
N GLN A 91 11.40 9.02 9.46
CA GLN A 91 11.75 10.14 8.58
C GLN A 91 11.01 10.10 7.24
N GLY A 92 10.07 9.16 7.05
CA GLY A 92 9.36 8.97 5.78
C GLY A 92 10.25 8.42 4.66
N ARG A 93 11.41 7.83 4.98
CA ARG A 93 12.33 7.29 3.96
C ARG A 93 11.92 5.88 3.54
N PRO A 94 11.96 5.57 2.23
CA PRO A 94 11.71 4.22 1.73
C PRO A 94 12.80 3.25 2.18
N VAL A 95 12.41 1.98 2.35
CA VAL A 95 13.30 0.88 2.73
C VAL A 95 13.09 -0.31 1.80
N LEU A 96 14.20 -0.87 1.30
CA LEU A 96 14.25 -2.08 0.49
C LEU A 96 14.79 -3.24 1.34
N VAL A 97 14.13 -4.40 1.29
CA VAL A 97 14.65 -5.65 1.89
C VAL A 97 14.85 -6.68 0.79
N SER A 98 16.09 -7.10 0.56
CA SER A 98 16.41 -8.04 -0.52
C SER A 98 16.41 -9.51 -0.07
N GLY A 99 16.11 -10.41 -1.00
CA GLY A 99 16.25 -11.86 -0.79
C GLY A 99 15.02 -12.57 -0.25
N MET A 100 13.85 -11.90 -0.21
CA MET A 100 12.61 -12.50 0.29
C MET A 100 12.19 -13.76 -0.48
N HIS A 101 12.48 -13.84 -1.77
CA HIS A 101 12.25 -15.04 -2.60
C HIS A 101 12.92 -16.31 -2.05
N LYS A 102 13.98 -16.19 -1.22
CA LYS A 102 14.65 -17.34 -0.58
C LYS A 102 13.88 -17.90 0.62
N LYS A 103 12.90 -17.15 1.15
CA LYS A 103 11.98 -17.59 2.21
C LYS A 103 10.69 -18.20 1.66
N MET A 104 10.33 -17.85 0.43
CA MET A 104 9.09 -18.23 -0.22
C MET A 104 9.23 -19.57 -0.94
N ASN A 105 8.14 -20.32 -1.03
CA ASN A 105 8.05 -21.49 -1.90
C ASN A 105 7.89 -21.06 -3.36
N PHE A 106 9.02 -20.87 -4.04
CA PHE A 106 9.07 -20.35 -5.41
C PHE A 106 8.18 -21.10 -6.41
N SER A 107 7.96 -22.40 -6.26
CA SER A 107 7.12 -23.16 -7.21
C SER A 107 5.67 -22.70 -7.24
N LEU A 108 5.15 -22.18 -6.12
CA LEU A 108 3.79 -21.64 -6.05
C LEU A 108 3.62 -20.35 -6.87
N TRP A 109 4.68 -19.57 -7.02
CA TRP A 109 4.63 -18.22 -7.59
C TRP A 109 4.97 -18.15 -9.07
N LYS A 110 5.19 -19.31 -9.70
CA LYS A 110 5.43 -19.41 -11.14
C LYS A 110 4.16 -19.08 -11.94
N ALA A 111 4.33 -18.43 -13.09
CA ALA A 111 3.25 -18.10 -14.02
C ALA A 111 2.44 -19.34 -14.40
N GLU A 112 3.10 -20.47 -14.69
CA GLU A 112 2.43 -21.72 -15.06
C GLU A 112 1.64 -22.31 -13.89
N SER A 113 2.15 -22.20 -12.66
CA SER A 113 1.42 -22.66 -11.48
C SER A 113 0.16 -21.84 -11.24
N ILE A 114 0.23 -20.52 -11.37
CA ILE A 114 -0.95 -19.65 -11.23
C ILE A 114 -1.93 -19.89 -12.38
N SER A 115 -1.44 -20.07 -13.61
CA SER A 115 -2.27 -20.40 -14.76
C SER A 115 -2.95 -21.76 -14.65
N LEU A 116 -2.31 -22.77 -14.05
CA LEU A 116 -2.91 -24.09 -13.84
C LEU A 116 -4.07 -24.02 -12.84
N ASP A 117 -3.88 -23.27 -11.75
CA ASP A 117 -4.89 -23.15 -10.69
C ASP A 117 -6.09 -22.31 -11.15
N PHE A 118 -5.84 -21.26 -11.95
CA PHE A 118 -6.82 -20.19 -12.19
C PHE A 118 -7.06 -19.82 -13.65
N GLY A 119 -6.38 -20.47 -14.60
CA GLY A 119 -6.43 -20.09 -16.01
C GLY A 119 -7.85 -20.10 -16.59
N ASN A 120 -8.73 -20.98 -16.12
CA ASN A 120 -10.11 -21.07 -16.63
C ASN A 120 -11.03 -19.93 -16.19
N GLN A 121 -10.59 -19.03 -15.33
CA GLN A 121 -11.38 -17.91 -14.87
C GLN A 121 -11.35 -16.74 -15.87
N GLN A 122 -12.40 -15.92 -15.82
CA GLN A 122 -12.48 -14.66 -16.54
C GLN A 122 -12.05 -13.54 -15.60
N ALA A 123 -11.24 -12.61 -16.11
CA ALA A 123 -10.81 -11.45 -15.35
C ALA A 123 -10.70 -10.21 -16.23
N ASP A 124 -10.73 -9.05 -15.59
CA ASP A 124 -10.50 -7.78 -16.25
C ASP A 124 -9.00 -7.62 -16.53
N ILE A 125 -8.69 -7.49 -17.82
CA ILE A 125 -7.34 -7.27 -18.31
C ILE A 125 -7.27 -5.87 -18.91
N LEU A 126 -6.30 -5.10 -18.43
CA LEU A 126 -6.01 -3.74 -18.89
C LEU A 126 -4.92 -3.78 -19.96
N ASN A 127 -5.17 -3.16 -21.10
CA ASN A 127 -4.09 -2.81 -22.03
C ASN A 127 -3.40 -1.52 -21.56
N CYS A 128 -2.13 -1.63 -21.19
CA CYS A 128 -1.33 -0.54 -20.64
C CYS A 128 -1.08 0.60 -21.64
N LYS A 129 -1.28 0.36 -22.95
CA LYS A 129 -1.02 1.37 -23.99
C LYS A 129 -2.18 2.34 -24.17
N ASP A 130 -3.41 1.85 -24.19
CA ASP A 130 -4.62 2.63 -24.45
C ASP A 130 -5.56 2.73 -23.23
N SER A 131 -5.22 2.06 -22.14
CA SER A 131 -6.02 1.96 -20.91
C SER A 131 -7.40 1.32 -21.10
N ILE A 132 -7.60 0.55 -22.17
CA ILE A 132 -8.83 -0.19 -22.41
C ILE A 132 -8.84 -1.44 -21.53
N ILE A 133 -9.97 -1.66 -20.86
CA ILE A 133 -10.22 -2.87 -20.07
C ILE A 133 -11.12 -3.80 -20.89
N SER A 134 -10.75 -5.07 -20.94
CA SER A 134 -11.55 -6.14 -21.52
C SER A 134 -11.60 -7.33 -20.57
N SER A 135 -12.76 -7.94 -20.44
CA SER A 135 -12.90 -9.23 -19.76
C SER A 135 -12.37 -10.33 -20.68
N ALA A 136 -11.38 -11.10 -20.23
CA ALA A 136 -10.78 -12.18 -20.99
C ALA A 136 -10.30 -13.33 -20.10
N ASN A 137 -10.06 -14.47 -20.74
CA ASN A 137 -9.64 -15.69 -20.07
C ASN A 137 -8.22 -15.51 -19.48
N VAL A 138 -8.08 -15.79 -18.19
CA VAL A 138 -6.81 -15.62 -17.46
C VAL A 138 -5.69 -16.49 -18.03
N LYS A 139 -6.02 -17.65 -18.62
CA LYS A 139 -5.05 -18.53 -19.29
C LYS A 139 -4.38 -17.84 -20.47
N GLU A 140 -5.11 -17.08 -21.28
CA GLU A 140 -4.52 -16.38 -22.44
C GLU A 140 -3.48 -15.34 -21.98
N PHE A 141 -3.76 -14.65 -20.88
CA PHE A 141 -2.80 -13.74 -20.26
C PHE A 141 -1.52 -14.48 -19.87
N TRP A 142 -1.63 -15.58 -19.13
CA TRP A 142 -0.48 -16.34 -18.64
C TRP A 142 0.29 -17.08 -19.73
N ASP A 143 -0.40 -17.63 -20.74
CA ASP A 143 0.23 -18.25 -21.91
C ASP A 143 1.14 -17.25 -22.65
N GLY A 144 0.74 -15.97 -22.69
CA GLY A 144 1.52 -14.88 -23.28
C GLY A 144 2.53 -14.21 -22.33
N PHE A 145 2.61 -14.59 -21.05
CA PHE A 145 3.41 -13.87 -20.05
C PHE A 145 4.89 -13.86 -20.42
N GLU A 146 5.46 -15.03 -20.71
CA GLU A 146 6.86 -15.19 -21.15
C GLU A 146 6.98 -15.45 -22.66
N ASP A 147 5.88 -15.74 -23.35
CA ASP A 147 5.86 -16.06 -24.79
C ASP A 147 5.15 -14.96 -25.59
N VAL A 148 5.94 -14.04 -26.15
CA VAL A 148 5.44 -12.90 -26.94
C VAL A 148 4.62 -13.35 -28.16
N SER A 149 4.84 -14.56 -28.68
CA SER A 149 4.11 -15.08 -29.84
C SER A 149 2.65 -15.45 -29.53
N LYS A 150 2.36 -15.79 -28.27
CA LYS A 150 1.02 -16.14 -27.77
C LYS A 150 0.22 -14.95 -27.26
N ARG A 151 0.85 -13.77 -27.16
CA ARG A 151 0.17 -12.55 -26.72
C ARG A 151 -0.85 -12.08 -27.76
N GLN A 152 -1.98 -11.59 -27.27
CA GLN A 152 -3.04 -11.01 -28.10
C GLN A 152 -2.51 -9.85 -28.97
N LYS A 153 -3.07 -9.72 -30.17
CA LYS A 153 -2.74 -8.64 -31.11
C LYS A 153 -3.81 -7.55 -31.05
N VAL A 154 -3.38 -6.30 -31.03
CA VAL A 154 -4.27 -5.13 -31.18
C VAL A 154 -4.55 -4.85 -32.66
N LYS A 155 -5.51 -3.97 -32.95
CA LYS A 155 -6.05 -3.72 -34.31
C LYS A 155 -5.01 -3.37 -35.38
N ASN A 156 -3.85 -2.84 -35.00
CA ASN A 156 -2.75 -2.48 -35.89
C ASN A 156 -1.70 -3.60 -36.07
N GLY A 157 -1.93 -4.80 -35.51
CA GLY A 157 -1.02 -5.94 -35.57
C GLY A 157 0.09 -5.96 -34.51
N GLU A 158 0.19 -4.93 -33.67
CA GLU A 158 1.13 -4.91 -32.55
C GLU A 158 0.69 -5.87 -31.43
N THR A 159 1.66 -6.34 -30.66
CA THR A 159 1.40 -7.17 -29.49
C THR A 159 0.89 -6.32 -28.33
N ALA A 160 -0.18 -6.75 -27.68
CA ALA A 160 -0.75 -6.05 -26.54
C ALA A 160 0.20 -6.09 -25.31
N LEU A 161 0.22 -5.00 -24.55
CA LEU A 161 0.89 -4.91 -23.24
C LEU A 161 -0.19 -4.98 -22.17
N LEU A 162 -0.34 -6.15 -21.56
CA LEU A 162 -1.47 -6.45 -20.71
C LEU A 162 -1.08 -6.42 -19.23
N LYS A 163 -2.02 -5.98 -18.39
CA LYS A 163 -1.98 -6.06 -16.93
C LYS A 163 -3.24 -6.77 -16.45
N LEU A 164 -3.06 -7.85 -15.71
CA LEU A 164 -4.13 -8.51 -14.97
C LEU A 164 -4.38 -7.71 -13.68
N LYS A 165 -5.53 -7.05 -13.60
CA LYS A 165 -5.78 -6.06 -12.57
C LYS A 165 -6.39 -6.70 -11.32
N ASP A 166 -5.72 -6.52 -10.18
CA ASP A 166 -6.23 -6.76 -8.83
C ASP A 166 -6.92 -8.13 -8.69
N TRP A 167 -6.33 -9.16 -9.31
CA TRP A 167 -6.93 -10.49 -9.42
C TRP A 167 -5.95 -11.57 -8.96
N PRO A 168 -6.24 -12.30 -7.88
CA PRO A 168 -7.25 -12.04 -6.86
C PRO A 168 -6.82 -10.90 -5.91
N SER A 169 -7.77 -10.28 -5.20
CA SER A 169 -7.50 -9.19 -4.23
C SER A 169 -8.25 -9.35 -2.92
N GLY A 170 -7.71 -8.80 -1.82
CA GLY A 170 -8.43 -8.69 -0.55
C GLY A 170 -8.73 -10.05 0.09
N GLU A 171 -9.95 -10.19 0.63
CA GLU A 171 -10.43 -11.45 1.23
C GLU A 171 -10.45 -12.61 0.22
N ASP A 172 -10.69 -12.31 -1.07
CA ASP A 172 -10.72 -13.31 -2.13
C ASP A 172 -9.34 -13.92 -2.36
N PHE A 173 -8.25 -13.20 -2.09
CA PHE A 173 -6.90 -13.77 -2.19
C PHE A 173 -6.73 -14.94 -1.23
N LYS A 174 -7.14 -14.78 0.04
CA LYS A 174 -7.04 -15.84 1.05
C LYS A 174 -7.94 -17.03 0.71
N ALA A 175 -9.15 -16.76 0.22
CA ALA A 175 -10.11 -17.78 -0.16
C ALA A 175 -9.67 -18.57 -1.40
N MET A 176 -9.17 -17.88 -2.45
CA MET A 176 -8.77 -18.51 -3.72
C MET A 176 -7.36 -19.10 -3.69
N MET A 177 -6.42 -18.47 -2.98
CA MET A 177 -5.00 -18.85 -2.97
C MET A 177 -4.47 -19.13 -1.55
N PRO A 178 -5.08 -20.04 -0.76
CA PRO A 178 -4.74 -20.22 0.66
C PRO A 178 -3.27 -20.60 0.88
N ALA A 179 -2.70 -21.48 0.03
CA ALA A 179 -1.30 -21.87 0.13
C ALA A 179 -0.33 -20.70 -0.14
N ARG A 180 -0.63 -19.84 -1.12
CA ARG A 180 0.18 -18.64 -1.43
C ARG A 180 0.01 -17.58 -0.35
N TYR A 181 -1.19 -17.45 0.20
CA TYR A 181 -1.46 -16.54 1.33
C TYR A 181 -0.61 -16.92 2.54
N GLU A 182 -0.60 -18.20 2.91
CA GLU A 182 0.21 -18.70 4.02
C GLU A 182 1.72 -18.54 3.76
N ASP A 183 2.19 -18.88 2.56
CA ASP A 183 3.59 -18.72 2.15
C ASP A 183 4.05 -17.25 2.19
N LEU A 184 3.20 -16.33 1.71
CA LEU A 184 3.46 -14.90 1.75
C LEU A 184 3.55 -14.39 3.19
N LEU A 185 2.55 -14.67 4.03
CA LEU A 185 2.53 -14.18 5.41
C LEU A 185 3.74 -14.65 6.22
N LYS A 186 4.12 -15.93 6.09
CA LYS A 186 5.32 -16.49 6.73
C LYS A 186 6.62 -15.84 6.22
N SER A 187 6.60 -15.32 5.00
CA SER A 187 7.76 -14.77 4.32
C SER A 187 7.87 -13.25 4.41
N LEU A 188 6.93 -12.53 5.06
CA LEU A 188 6.98 -11.07 5.11
C LEU A 188 8.28 -10.56 5.76
N PRO A 189 8.93 -9.53 5.19
CA PRO A 189 10.03 -8.84 5.87
C PRO A 189 9.47 -8.03 7.04
N LEU A 190 10.33 -7.75 8.03
CA LEU A 190 9.97 -6.85 9.15
C LEU A 190 8.63 -7.25 9.81
N PRO A 191 8.48 -8.52 10.26
CA PRO A 191 7.19 -9.06 10.70
C PRO A 191 6.58 -8.28 11.88
N GLU A 192 7.39 -7.56 12.66
CA GLU A 192 6.89 -6.64 13.70
C GLU A 192 5.94 -5.58 13.15
N TYR A 193 6.15 -5.15 11.89
CA TYR A 193 5.37 -4.11 11.20
C TYR A 193 4.45 -4.67 10.12
N CYS A 194 4.91 -5.65 9.35
CA CYS A 194 4.20 -6.13 8.17
C CYS A 194 3.26 -7.32 8.45
N SER A 195 3.54 -8.14 9.47
CA SER A 195 2.65 -9.26 9.81
C SER A 195 1.35 -8.74 10.43
N PRO A 196 0.19 -9.35 10.14
CA PRO A 196 -1.06 -9.06 10.86
C PRO A 196 -0.92 -9.23 12.39
N GLU A 197 -0.06 -10.14 12.85
CA GLU A 197 0.26 -10.43 14.26
C GLU A 197 1.42 -9.57 14.79
N GLY A 198 1.92 -8.64 13.98
CA GLY A 198 3.05 -7.78 14.32
C GLY A 198 2.72 -6.86 15.50
N LYS A 199 3.61 -6.82 16.50
CA LYS A 199 3.45 -6.00 17.70
C LYS A 199 3.43 -4.48 17.42
N LEU A 200 3.88 -4.05 16.24
CA LEU A 200 3.88 -2.66 15.78
C LEU A 200 2.91 -2.43 14.60
N ASN A 201 2.15 -3.46 14.20
CA ASN A 201 1.13 -3.36 13.17
C ASN A 201 -0.23 -3.01 13.81
N LEU A 202 -0.54 -1.71 13.90
CA LEU A 202 -1.80 -1.26 14.50
C LEU A 202 -3.05 -1.72 13.74
N ALA A 203 -2.92 -2.11 12.48
CA ALA A 203 -4.04 -2.40 11.60
C ALA A 203 -4.95 -3.53 12.14
N SER A 204 -4.36 -4.51 12.82
CA SER A 204 -5.09 -5.62 13.46
C SER A 204 -5.52 -5.33 14.91
N HIS A 205 -4.99 -4.26 15.53
CA HIS A 205 -5.24 -3.92 16.94
C HIS A 205 -6.19 -2.73 17.11
N LEU A 206 -6.49 -2.00 16.03
CA LEU A 206 -7.40 -0.87 16.09
C LEU A 206 -8.86 -1.33 16.19
N PRO A 207 -9.65 -0.69 17.07
CA PRO A 207 -11.09 -0.93 17.15
C PRO A 207 -11.79 -0.76 15.79
N GLY A 208 -12.90 -1.50 15.60
CA GLY A 208 -13.65 -1.50 14.33
C GLY A 208 -14.28 -0.18 13.90
N PHE A 209 -14.29 0.84 14.77
CA PHE A 209 -14.76 2.19 14.43
C PHE A 209 -13.70 3.02 13.68
N PHE A 210 -12.43 2.58 13.67
CA PHE A 210 -11.45 3.12 12.75
C PHE A 210 -11.71 2.56 11.34
N VAL A 211 -11.66 3.42 10.32
CA VAL A 211 -11.65 2.98 8.93
C VAL A 211 -10.38 2.17 8.72
N ARG A 212 -10.53 0.83 8.72
CA ARG A 212 -9.41 -0.04 8.40
C ARG A 212 -9.13 0.12 6.91
N PRO A 213 -7.87 0.33 6.50
CA PRO A 213 -7.53 0.16 5.11
C PRO A 213 -7.90 -1.27 4.68
N ASP A 214 -8.15 -1.47 3.39
CA ASP A 214 -8.31 -2.80 2.83
C ASP A 214 -6.95 -3.53 2.89
N LEU A 215 -6.80 -4.32 3.97
CA LEU A 215 -5.57 -4.96 4.43
C LEU A 215 -5.54 -6.43 4.00
N GLY A 216 -5.60 -6.66 2.69
CA GLY A 216 -5.34 -7.96 2.09
C GLY A 216 -4.18 -7.86 1.10
N PRO A 217 -3.44 -8.95 0.87
CA PRO A 217 -2.51 -8.99 -0.25
C PRO A 217 -3.27 -8.79 -1.57
N ARG A 218 -2.61 -8.11 -2.50
CA ARG A 218 -3.07 -7.91 -3.88
C ARG A 218 -2.02 -8.46 -4.82
N LEU A 219 -2.43 -9.33 -5.75
CA LEU A 219 -1.56 -9.77 -6.82
C LEU A 219 -1.63 -8.79 -7.99
N CYS A 220 -0.47 -8.38 -8.48
CA CYS A 220 -0.36 -7.54 -9.66
C CYS A 220 0.55 -8.24 -10.68
N SER A 221 0.01 -8.56 -11.85
CA SER A 221 0.74 -9.24 -12.92
C SER A 221 0.63 -8.41 -14.20
N ALA A 222 1.75 -8.12 -14.85
CA ALA A 222 1.82 -7.40 -16.12
C ALA A 222 3.00 -7.90 -16.97
N TYR A 223 2.88 -7.77 -18.30
CA TYR A 223 3.90 -8.15 -19.28
C TYR A 223 5.18 -7.31 -19.25
#